data_AF-A0A946S1G3-F1
#
_entry.id   AF-A0A946S1G3-F1
#
_cell.length_a   1.000
_cell.length_b   1.000
_cell.length_c   1.000
_cell.angle_alpha   90.00
_cell.angle_beta   90.00
_cell.angle_gamma   90.00
#
_symmetry.space_group_name_H-M   'P 1'
#
loop_
_entity.id
_entity.type
_entity.pdbx_description
1 polymer ?
#
loop_
_entity_poly.entity_id
_entity_poly.type
_entity_poly.pdbx_seq_one_letter_code
_entity_poly.pdbx_strand_id
1 'polypeptide(L)'
;MSQGKIQLNIIFTAAPNLVKEGDRIFESHAKWMEESHPRDGQNALLSYSVAKGPELSNPFDPSSTPTGNPTFVVSEVYESQSGVANHWKIGAETWEDFPAMGEWGGQCKVTVLHGTPVVHSL
;
A
#
# COMPACT_ATOMS: atom_id res chain seq x y z
N MET A 1 2.58 5.65 -18.87
CA MET A 1 2.01 6.87 -18.27
C MET A 1 0.80 6.49 -17.43
N SER A 2 0.75 6.88 -16.16
CA SER A 2 -0.34 6.52 -15.24
C SER A 2 -1.45 7.57 -15.16
N GLN A 3 -1.31 8.73 -15.80
CA GLN A 3 -2.35 9.77 -15.77
C GLN A 3 -3.72 9.22 -16.23
N GLY A 4 -4.75 9.48 -15.44
CA GLY A 4 -6.11 8.96 -15.63
C GLY A 4 -6.33 7.51 -15.17
N LYS A 5 -5.27 6.75 -14.88
CA LYS A 5 -5.37 5.42 -14.24
C LYS A 5 -5.74 5.57 -12.77
N ILE A 6 -6.15 4.49 -12.14
CA ILE A 6 -6.69 4.52 -10.77
C ILE A 6 -5.61 4.13 -9.77
N GLN A 7 -5.38 4.96 -8.77
CA GLN A 7 -4.34 4.73 -7.77
C GLN A 7 -4.95 4.40 -6.40
N LEU A 8 -4.42 3.35 -5.76
CA LEU A 8 -4.58 3.06 -4.34
C LEU A 8 -3.26 3.39 -3.65
N ASN A 9 -3.30 4.24 -2.63
CA ASN A 9 -2.16 4.43 -1.74
C ASN A 9 -2.58 4.18 -0.31
N ILE A 10 -1.71 3.51 0.43
CA ILE A 10 -1.89 3.32 1.87
C ILE A 10 -0.61 3.66 2.60
N ILE A 11 -0.73 4.50 3.61
CA ILE A 11 0.38 4.91 4.48
C ILE A 11 0.10 4.38 5.88
N PHE A 12 1.00 3.56 6.40
CA PHE A 12 0.98 3.06 7.78
C PHE A 12 2.14 3.67 8.54
N THR A 13 1.88 4.33 9.66
CA THR A 13 2.92 4.72 10.61
C THR A 13 2.78 3.85 11.84
N ALA A 14 3.81 3.05 12.09
CA ALA A 14 3.81 1.98 13.09
C ALA A 14 4.74 2.34 14.27
N ALA A 15 4.38 1.89 15.47
CA ALA A 15 5.33 1.92 16.59
C ALA A 15 6.48 0.92 16.36
N PRO A 16 7.68 1.13 16.94
CA PRO A 16 8.84 0.26 16.72
C PRO A 16 8.61 -1.23 16.97
N ASN A 17 7.77 -1.58 17.95
CA ASN A 17 7.45 -2.97 18.28
C ASN A 17 6.55 -3.66 17.23
N LEU A 18 5.92 -2.91 16.33
CA LEU A 18 5.04 -3.43 15.28
C LEU A 18 5.75 -3.63 13.93
N VAL A 19 6.99 -3.15 13.79
CA VAL A 19 7.73 -3.11 12.51
C VAL A 19 7.96 -4.49 11.94
N LYS A 20 8.37 -5.45 12.79
CA LYS A 20 8.66 -6.82 12.37
C LYS A 20 7.43 -7.49 11.75
N GLU A 21 6.25 -7.22 12.29
CA GLU A 21 5.00 -7.77 11.76
C GLU A 21 4.59 -7.08 10.45
N GLY A 22 4.77 -5.75 10.36
CA GLY A 22 4.59 -5.03 9.10
C GLY A 22 5.49 -5.57 7.98
N ASP A 23 6.77 -5.80 8.27
CA ASP A 23 7.72 -6.39 7.31
C ASP A 23 7.26 -7.76 6.80
N ARG A 24 6.82 -8.63 7.71
CA ARG A 24 6.27 -9.97 7.36
C ARG A 24 5.02 -9.85 6.48
N ILE A 25 4.09 -8.98 6.86
CA ILE A 25 2.82 -8.77 6.14
C ILE A 25 3.09 -8.26 4.73
N PHE A 26 3.96 -7.26 4.54
CA PHE A 26 4.23 -6.71 3.21
C PHE A 26 5.08 -7.63 2.33
N GLU A 27 5.90 -8.51 2.92
CA GLU A 27 6.55 -9.60 2.16
C GLU A 27 5.51 -10.60 1.63
N SER A 28 4.56 -11.00 2.48
CA SER A 28 3.43 -11.86 2.09
C SER A 28 2.56 -11.20 1.02
N HIS A 29 2.22 -9.93 1.22
CA HIS A 29 1.43 -9.13 0.28
C HIS A 29 2.10 -9.05 -1.10
N ALA A 30 3.42 -8.82 -1.15
CA ALA A 30 4.14 -8.74 -2.41
C ALA A 30 4.07 -10.06 -3.22
N LYS A 31 4.21 -11.21 -2.56
CA LYS A 31 4.07 -12.54 -3.20
C LYS A 31 2.65 -12.74 -3.73
N TRP A 32 1.64 -12.45 -2.91
CA TRP A 32 0.25 -12.56 -3.31
C TRP A 32 -0.11 -11.62 -4.49
N MET A 33 0.40 -10.38 -4.49
CA MET A 33 0.20 -9.43 -5.59
C MET A 33 0.85 -9.89 -6.89
N GLU A 34 1.97 -10.62 -6.82
CA GLU A 34 2.64 -11.21 -7.98
C GLU A 34 1.82 -12.35 -8.58
N GLU A 35 1.26 -13.21 -7.73
CA GLU A 35 0.55 -14.43 -8.14
C GLU A 35 -0.90 -14.19 -8.56
N SER A 36 -1.59 -13.21 -7.97
CA SER A 36 -3.05 -13.09 -8.06
C SER A 36 -3.56 -11.95 -8.97
N HIS A 37 -2.74 -10.95 -9.28
CA HIS A 37 -3.18 -9.79 -10.08
C HIS A 37 -2.84 -9.92 -11.56
N PRO A 38 -3.83 -9.75 -12.46
CA PRO A 38 -3.55 -9.68 -13.89
C PRO A 38 -2.72 -8.44 -14.22
N ARG A 39 -1.93 -8.52 -15.29
CA ARG A 39 -1.11 -7.41 -15.80
C ARG A 39 -1.72 -6.74 -17.03
N ASP A 40 -2.85 -7.24 -17.50
CA ASP A 40 -3.63 -6.72 -18.63
C ASP A 40 -5.14 -6.72 -18.34
N GLY A 41 -5.90 -6.10 -19.25
CA GLY A 41 -7.35 -5.97 -19.13
C GLY A 41 -7.82 -4.96 -18.08
N GLN A 42 -9.13 -4.89 -17.85
CA GLN A 42 -9.75 -3.85 -17.02
C GLN A 42 -9.34 -3.94 -15.53
N ASN A 43 -8.90 -5.11 -15.08
CA ASN A 43 -8.46 -5.35 -13.71
C ASN A 43 -6.93 -5.26 -13.53
N ALA A 44 -6.19 -4.86 -14.57
CA ALA A 44 -4.73 -4.90 -14.54
C ALA A 44 -4.14 -4.09 -13.40
N LEU A 45 -3.19 -4.69 -12.68
CA LEU A 45 -2.26 -4.01 -11.79
C LEU A 45 -1.04 -3.57 -12.60
N LEU A 46 -1.00 -2.28 -12.91
CA LEU A 46 0.02 -1.64 -13.75
C LEU A 46 1.31 -1.34 -13.00
N SER A 47 1.22 -1.07 -11.70
CA SER A 47 2.38 -0.80 -10.84
C SER A 47 2.05 -1.17 -9.39
N TYR A 48 3.04 -1.71 -8.69
CA TYR A 48 2.99 -2.02 -7.27
C TYR A 48 4.35 -1.73 -6.65
N SER A 49 4.34 -1.08 -5.49
CA SER A 49 5.52 -0.92 -4.66
C SER A 49 5.16 -0.79 -3.20
N VAL A 50 6.05 -1.27 -2.32
CA VAL A 50 6.04 -0.94 -0.91
C VAL A 50 7.36 -0.25 -0.57
N ALA A 51 7.29 0.96 -0.04
CA ALA A 51 8.43 1.68 0.49
C ALA A 51 8.37 1.72 2.02
N LYS A 52 9.53 1.75 2.68
CA LYS A 52 9.65 1.88 4.14
C LYS A 52 10.71 2.91 4.50
N GLY A 53 10.43 3.76 5.48
CA GLY A 53 11.37 4.77 5.97
C GLY A 53 10.94 5.38 7.31
N PRO A 54 11.75 6.26 7.91
CA PRO A 54 11.37 6.96 9.14
C PRO A 54 10.28 8.00 8.87
N GLU A 55 9.32 8.15 9.79
CA GLU A 55 8.50 9.36 9.86
C GLU A 55 9.38 10.49 10.39
N LEU A 56 9.37 11.64 9.70
CA LEU A 56 10.17 12.81 10.07
C LEU A 56 9.31 13.86 10.77
N SER A 57 9.90 14.58 11.72
CA SER A 57 9.23 15.66 12.47
C SER A 57 8.84 16.85 11.58
N ASN A 58 9.56 17.09 10.49
CA ASN A 58 9.17 18.04 9.44
C ASN A 58 9.08 17.29 8.09
N PRO A 59 7.86 17.10 7.52
CA PRO A 59 7.69 16.34 6.28
C PRO A 59 8.26 17.03 5.03
N PHE A 60 8.63 18.32 5.12
CA PHE A 60 9.24 19.08 4.02
C PHE A 60 10.76 19.25 4.17
N ASP A 61 11.37 18.68 5.20
CA ASP A 61 12.81 18.70 5.42
C ASP A 61 13.35 17.27 5.60
N PRO A 62 14.04 16.71 4.59
CA PRO A 62 14.57 15.35 4.65
C PRO A 62 15.70 15.20 5.68
N SER A 63 16.25 16.29 6.22
CA SER A 63 17.27 16.27 7.26
C SER A 63 16.70 16.35 8.68
N SER A 64 15.38 16.55 8.82
CA SER A 64 14.75 16.71 10.13
C SER A 64 14.76 15.43 10.96
N THR A 65 14.67 15.60 12.28
CA THR A 65 14.77 14.49 13.23
C THR A 65 13.65 13.47 13.02
N PRO A 66 13.95 12.16 12.98
CA PRO A 66 12.94 11.11 12.99
C PRO A 66 12.06 11.15 14.25
N THR A 67 10.78 10.81 14.13
CA THR A 67 9.85 10.73 15.27
C THR A 67 10.08 9.48 16.13
N GLY A 68 10.80 8.50 15.58
CA GLY A 68 11.00 7.17 16.17
C GLY A 68 10.02 6.12 15.61
N ASN A 69 8.96 6.54 14.92
CA ASN A 69 8.03 5.63 14.26
C ASN A 69 8.36 5.49 12.76
N PRO A 70 8.54 4.28 12.22
CA PRO A 70 8.67 4.10 10.78
C PRO A 70 7.31 4.13 10.08
N THR A 71 7.37 4.51 8.80
CA THR A 71 6.26 4.53 7.86
C THR A 71 6.45 3.48 6.78
N PHE A 72 5.38 2.77 6.43
CA PHE A 72 5.25 1.94 5.24
C PHE A 72 4.30 2.64 4.26
N VAL A 73 4.66 2.67 2.98
CA VAL A 73 3.84 3.25 1.91
C VAL A 73 3.60 2.18 0.85
N VAL A 74 2.35 1.75 0.73
CA VAL A 74 1.88 0.89 -0.36
C VAL A 74 1.36 1.79 -1.47
N SER A 75 1.84 1.58 -2.69
CA SER A 75 1.40 2.33 -3.86
C SER A 75 1.10 1.40 -5.00
N GLU A 76 -0.14 1.49 -5.50
CA GLU A 76 -0.68 0.59 -6.50
C GLU A 76 -1.40 1.39 -7.58
N VAL A 77 -1.14 1.08 -8.84
CA VAL A 77 -1.83 1.71 -9.98
C VAL A 77 -2.55 0.63 -10.77
N TYR A 78 -3.84 0.85 -10.98
CA TYR A 78 -4.75 -0.04 -11.67
C TYR A 78 -5.25 0.57 -12.97
N GLU A 79 -5.58 -0.28 -13.94
CA GLU A 79 -6.18 0.15 -15.20
C GLU A 79 -7.51 0.90 -14.97
N SER A 80 -8.33 0.43 -14.03
CA SER A 80 -9.66 1.00 -13.78
C SER A 80 -10.12 0.78 -12.33
N GLN A 81 -11.29 1.33 -11.99
CA GLN A 81 -11.91 1.14 -10.68
C GLN A 81 -12.23 -0.33 -10.39
N SER A 82 -12.50 -1.13 -11.43
CA SER A 82 -12.77 -2.55 -11.26
C SER A 82 -11.54 -3.31 -10.78
N GLY A 83 -10.33 -2.86 -11.15
CA GLY A 83 -9.07 -3.42 -10.64
C GLY A 83 -8.93 -3.24 -9.13
N VAL A 84 -9.21 -2.04 -8.61
CA VAL A 84 -9.20 -1.77 -7.16
C VAL A 84 -10.28 -2.58 -6.44
N ALA A 85 -11.50 -2.61 -6.97
CA ALA A 85 -12.59 -3.39 -6.38
C ALA A 85 -12.25 -4.89 -6.35
N ASN A 86 -11.65 -5.40 -7.42
CA ASN A 86 -11.16 -6.77 -7.49
C ASN A 86 -10.08 -7.03 -6.44
N HIS A 87 -9.06 -6.16 -6.33
CA HIS A 87 -8.00 -6.28 -5.32
C HIS A 87 -8.56 -6.46 -3.90
N TRP A 88 -9.48 -5.59 -3.47
CA TRP A 88 -10.09 -5.71 -2.13
C TRP A 88 -10.88 -7.00 -1.96
N LYS A 89 -11.64 -7.39 -3.00
CA LYS A 89 -12.43 -8.63 -2.97
C LYS A 89 -11.52 -9.86 -2.83
N ILE A 90 -10.55 -10.02 -3.73
CA ILE A 90 -9.67 -11.19 -3.71
C ILE A 90 -8.74 -11.16 -2.51
N GLY A 91 -8.35 -9.99 -2.00
CA GLY A 91 -7.60 -9.87 -0.75
C GLY A 91 -8.37 -10.48 0.42
N ALA A 92 -9.65 -10.13 0.58
CA ALA A 92 -10.49 -10.69 1.62
C ALA A 92 -10.81 -12.18 1.43
N GLU A 93 -10.86 -12.67 0.19
CA GLU A 93 -11.23 -14.05 -0.13
C GLU A 93 -10.03 -15.03 -0.15
N THR A 94 -8.83 -14.57 -0.54
CA THR A 94 -7.71 -15.46 -0.87
C THR A 94 -6.37 -15.11 -0.25
N TRP A 95 -6.16 -13.88 0.23
CA TRP A 95 -4.91 -13.53 0.90
C TRP A 95 -4.94 -13.97 2.36
N GLU A 96 -4.14 -14.99 2.70
CA GLU A 96 -4.12 -15.61 4.03
C GLU A 96 -3.84 -14.62 5.18
N ASP A 97 -3.06 -13.56 4.91
CA ASP A 97 -2.68 -12.54 5.88
C ASP A 97 -3.63 -11.35 5.93
N PHE A 98 -4.72 -11.32 5.16
CA PHE A 98 -5.69 -10.22 5.20
C PHE A 98 -6.25 -9.94 6.62
N PRO A 99 -6.58 -10.96 7.45
CA PRO A 99 -6.97 -10.72 8.84
C PRO A 99 -5.84 -10.12 9.69
N ALA A 100 -4.61 -10.62 9.55
CA ALA A 100 -3.43 -10.11 10.27
C ALA A 100 -3.12 -8.66 9.88
N MET A 101 -3.30 -8.31 8.60
CA MET A 101 -3.19 -6.96 8.10
C MET A 101 -4.21 -6.01 8.75
N GLY A 102 -5.46 -6.45 8.89
CA GLY A 102 -6.50 -5.68 9.58
C GLY A 102 -6.16 -5.43 11.06
N GLU A 103 -5.71 -6.46 11.77
CA GLU A 103 -5.33 -6.35 13.18
C GLU A 103 -4.09 -5.47 13.40
N TRP A 104 -3.04 -5.67 12.60
CA TRP A 104 -1.82 -4.86 12.64
C TRP A 104 -2.09 -3.40 12.23
N GLY A 105 -2.86 -3.20 11.17
CA GLY A 105 -3.26 -1.88 10.68
C GLY A 105 -4.09 -1.10 11.71
N GLY A 106 -4.96 -1.78 12.47
CA GLY A 106 -5.72 -1.18 13.57
C GLY A 106 -4.87 -0.64 14.72
N GLN A 107 -3.61 -1.06 14.83
CA GLN A 107 -2.64 -0.57 15.81
C GLN A 107 -1.74 0.54 15.24
N CYS A 108 -1.80 0.80 13.95
CA CYS A 108 -1.04 1.84 13.26
C CYS A 108 -1.85 3.12 13.09
N LYS A 109 -1.17 4.25 12.85
CA LYS A 109 -1.81 5.40 12.21
C LYS A 109 -1.90 5.12 10.72
N VAL A 110 -3.11 5.14 10.16
CA VAL A 110 -3.36 4.77 8.76
C VAL A 110 -3.95 5.94 7.98
N THR A 111 -3.48 6.14 6.75
CA THR A 111 -4.10 7.05 5.76
C THR A 111 -4.25 6.31 4.44
N VAL A 112 -5.44 6.37 3.85
CA VAL A 112 -5.74 5.67 2.60
C VAL A 112 -6.31 6.63 1.56
N LEU A 113 -5.80 6.54 0.33
CA LEU A 113 -6.43 7.09 -0.86
C LEU A 113 -7.06 5.94 -1.65
N HIS A 114 -8.37 5.75 -1.50
CA HIS A 114 -9.08 4.62 -2.10
C HIS A 114 -9.39 4.86 -3.58
N GLY A 115 -8.55 4.36 -4.46
CA GLY A 115 -8.88 4.18 -5.88
C GLY A 115 -9.32 5.48 -6.56
N THR A 116 -8.42 6.46 -6.65
CA THR A 116 -8.71 7.75 -7.31
C THR A 116 -7.92 7.91 -8.60
N PRO A 117 -8.41 8.66 -9.61
CA PRO A 117 -7.64 8.95 -10.81
C PRO A 117 -6.32 9.67 -10.51
N VAL A 118 -5.24 9.23 -11.14
CA VAL A 118 -3.96 9.94 -11.15
C VAL A 118 -4.15 11.23 -11.97
N VAL A 119 -3.98 12.37 -11.30
CA VAL A 119 -4.19 13.70 -11.93
C VAL A 119 -3.00 14.11 -12.79
N HIS A 120 -1.77 13.79 -12.35
CA HIS A 120 -0.53 14.11 -13.07
C HIS A 120 0.47 12.95 -12.97
N SER A 121 1.13 12.64 -14.08
CA SER A 121 2.17 11.61 -14.21
C SER A 121 3.08 11.98 -15.38
N LEU A 122 4.39 11.80 -15.22
CA LEU A 122 5.40 12.07 -16.26
C LEU A 122 5.87 10.75 -16.91
#